data_AF-A0A838Q932-F1
#
_entry.id   AF-A0A838Q932-F1
#
_cell.length_a   1.000
_cell.length_b   1.000
_cell.length_c   1.000
_cell.angle_alpha   90.00
_cell.angle_beta   90.00
_cell.angle_gamma   90.00
#
_symmetry.space_group_name_H-M   'P 1'
#
loop_
_entity.id
_entity.type
_entity.pdbx_description
1 polymer ?
#
loop_
_entity_poly.entity_id
_entity_poly.type
_entity_poly.pdbx_seq_one_letter_code
_entity_poly.pdbx_strand_id
1 'polypeptide(L)'
;MCRNIRTLANFSPPANDEEIRASALQFVRKLSGTNRPSRANQAAFERAVDEVTAAAHKLIHSLTTDAKPRNREDEALKARERSLKRFG
;
A
#
# COMPACT_ATOMS: atom_id res chain seq x y z
N MET A 1 -3.30 -12.91 6.33
CA MET A 1 -2.09 -12.14 5.93
C MET A 1 -2.51 -11.06 4.94
N CYS A 2 -2.09 -9.81 5.10
CA CYS A 2 -2.46 -8.67 4.24
C CYS A 2 -1.79 -8.76 2.86
N ARG A 3 -2.17 -9.76 2.06
CA ARG A 3 -1.54 -10.10 0.77
C ARG A 3 -1.55 -8.96 -0.27
N ASN A 4 -2.24 -7.85 0.03
CA ASN A 4 -2.41 -6.71 -0.86
C ASN A 4 -1.78 -5.39 -0.35
N ILE A 5 -1.16 -5.36 0.83
CA ILE A 5 -0.40 -4.17 1.27
C ILE A 5 1.00 -4.26 0.67
N ARG A 6 1.36 -3.32 -0.20
CA ARG A 6 2.66 -3.28 -0.89
C ARG A 6 3.67 -2.46 -0.10
N THR A 7 4.95 -2.81 -0.20
CA THR A 7 6.03 -1.92 0.28
C THR A 7 6.17 -0.75 -0.69
N LEU A 8 6.13 0.48 -0.18
CA LEU A 8 6.18 1.72 -0.98
C LEU A 8 7.45 2.57 -0.77
N ALA A 9 8.26 2.26 0.25
CA ALA A 9 9.48 3.00 0.54
C ALA A 9 10.57 2.76 -0.52
N ASN A 10 11.50 3.71 -0.70
CA ASN A 10 12.69 3.56 -1.54
C ASN A 10 12.41 3.12 -3.00
N PHE A 11 11.45 3.78 -3.66
CA PHE A 11 11.20 3.63 -5.09
C PHE A 11 11.61 4.90 -5.86
N SER A 12 12.04 4.71 -7.11
CA SER A 12 12.24 5.80 -8.06
C SER A 12 11.41 5.53 -9.32
N PRO A 13 10.42 6.38 -9.66
CA PRO A 13 9.99 7.57 -8.91
C PRO A 13 9.29 7.20 -7.58
N PRO A 14 9.22 8.13 -6.59
CA PRO A 14 8.57 7.88 -5.30
C PRO A 14 7.11 7.43 -5.43
N ALA A 15 6.60 6.74 -4.41
CA ALA A 15 5.21 6.30 -4.34
C ALA A 15 4.24 7.48 -4.47
N ASN A 16 3.23 7.35 -5.32
CA ASN A 16 2.23 8.40 -5.49
C ASN A 16 1.10 8.29 -4.43
N ASP A 17 0.30 9.34 -4.31
CA ASP A 17 -0.78 9.42 -3.33
C ASP A 17 -1.82 8.31 -3.48
N GLU A 18 -2.09 7.88 -4.72
CA GLU A 18 -3.05 6.82 -5.00
C GLU A 18 -2.55 5.46 -4.49
N GLU A 19 -1.26 5.15 -4.67
CA GLU A 19 -0.63 3.93 -4.16
C GLU A 19 -0.64 3.88 -2.62
N ILE A 20 -0.38 5.04 -1.99
CA ILE A 20 -0.39 5.19 -0.53
C ILE A 20 -1.82 5.02 -0.01
N ARG A 21 -2.79 5.70 -0.63
CA ARG A 21 -4.20 5.61 -0.25
C ARG A 21 -4.77 4.21 -0.47
N ALA A 22 -4.39 3.54 -1.56
CA ALA A 22 -4.77 2.15 -1.81
C ALA A 22 -4.24 1.22 -0.71
N SER A 23 -3.00 1.43 -0.27
CA SER A 23 -2.41 0.66 0.83
C SER A 23 -3.10 0.92 2.17
N ALA A 24 -3.41 2.19 2.47
CA ALA A 24 -4.18 2.60 3.64
C ALA A 24 -5.58 1.96 3.65
N LEU A 25 -6.28 1.95 2.52
CA LEU A 25 -7.57 1.28 2.37
C LEU A 25 -7.49 -0.21 2.71
N GLN A 26 -6.48 -0.92 2.19
CA GLN A 26 -6.31 -2.35 2.50
C GLN A 26 -6.00 -2.60 3.98
N PHE A 27 -5.25 -1.70 4.62
CA PHE A 27 -4.98 -1.73 6.05
C PHE A 27 -6.27 -1.55 6.86
N VAL A 28 -7.07 -0.52 6.56
CA VAL A 28 -8.34 -0.27 7.26
C VAL A 28 -9.33 -1.42 7.04
N ARG A 29 -9.43 -1.98 5.82
CA ARG A 29 -10.23 -3.20 5.56
C ARG A 29 -9.78 -4.38 6.41
N LYS A 30 -8.47 -4.56 6.57
CA LYS A 30 -7.94 -5.64 7.40
C LYS A 30 -8.33 -5.47 8.87
N LEU A 31 -8.18 -4.27 9.41
CA LEU A 31 -8.48 -3.99 10.82
C LEU A 31 -9.96 -4.06 11.12
N SER A 32 -10.78 -3.46 10.26
CA SER A 32 -12.24 -3.42 10.43
C SER A 32 -12.94 -4.75 10.11
N GLY A 33 -12.28 -5.66 9.40
CA GLY A 33 -12.89 -6.91 8.93
C GLY A 33 -13.95 -6.74 7.83
N THR A 34 -14.15 -5.51 7.32
CA THR A 34 -15.11 -5.24 6.25
C THR A 34 -14.44 -4.66 5.01
N ASN A 35 -14.81 -5.19 3.84
CA ASN A 35 -14.40 -4.63 2.55
C ASN A 35 -15.28 -3.47 2.09
N ARG A 36 -16.54 -3.44 2.55
CA ARG A 36 -17.55 -2.42 2.26
C ARG A 36 -18.25 -2.05 3.57
N PRO A 37 -17.98 -0.86 4.15
CA PRO A 37 -18.65 -0.45 5.38
C PRO A 37 -20.16 -0.35 5.17
N SER A 38 -20.93 -0.56 6.23
CA SER A 38 -22.36 -0.24 6.22
C SER A 38 -22.54 1.29 6.08
N ARG A 39 -23.73 1.73 5.67
CA ARG A 39 -24.04 3.16 5.56
C ARG A 39 -23.79 3.93 6.87
N ALA A 40 -24.07 3.30 8.01
CA ALA A 40 -23.82 3.88 9.33
C ALA A 40 -22.32 4.06 9.63
N ASN A 41 -21.46 3.16 9.14
CA ASN A 41 -20.04 3.15 9.43
C ASN A 41 -19.19 3.82 8.34
N GLN A 42 -19.79 4.22 7.23
CA GLN A 42 -19.07 4.74 6.06
C GLN A 42 -18.19 5.93 6.41
N ALA A 43 -18.73 6.93 7.13
CA ALA A 43 -17.97 8.11 7.51
C ALA A 43 -16.79 7.79 8.44
N ALA A 44 -16.95 6.84 9.37
CA ALA A 44 -15.85 6.43 10.24
C ALA A 44 -14.76 5.66 9.47
N PHE A 45 -15.18 4.82 8.53
CA PHE A 45 -14.27 4.06 7.68
C PHE A 45 -13.46 4.98 6.75
N GLU A 46 -14.11 5.94 6.10
CA GLU A 46 -13.46 6.91 5.21
C GLU A 46 -12.46 7.79 5.96
N ARG A 47 -12.84 8.33 7.12
CA ARG A 47 -11.90 9.08 7.97
C ARG A 47 -10.66 8.28 8.35
N ALA A 48 -10.84 7.02 8.74
CA ALA A 48 -9.71 6.16 9.07
C ALA A 48 -8.78 5.92 7.87
N VAL A 49 -9.33 5.79 6.66
CA VAL A 49 -8.51 5.67 5.44
C VAL A 49 -7.71 6.94 5.20
N ASP A 50 -8.32 8.12 5.34
CA ASP A 50 -7.66 9.39 5.08
C ASP A 50 -6.57 9.69 6.13
N GLU A 51 -6.83 9.42 7.41
CA GLU A 51 -5.84 9.57 8.49
C GLU A 51 -4.63 8.63 8.30
N VAL A 52 -4.89 7.36 7.98
CA VAL A 52 -3.81 6.39 7.71
C VAL A 52 -3.04 6.78 6.44
N THR A 53 -3.72 7.31 5.43
CA THR A 53 -3.07 7.82 4.20
C THR A 53 -2.13 8.97 4.54
N ALA A 54 -2.57 9.95 5.34
CA ALA A 54 -1.76 11.08 5.75
C ALA A 54 -0.54 10.64 6.58
N ALA A 55 -0.73 9.71 7.52
CA ALA A 55 0.36 9.16 8.32
C ALA A 55 1.37 8.38 7.46
N ALA A 56 0.89 7.54 6.54
CA ALA A 56 1.73 6.77 5.62
C ALA A 56 2.50 7.68 4.66
N HIS A 57 1.88 8.74 4.16
CA HIS A 57 2.53 9.74 3.31
C HIS A 57 3.69 10.41 4.04
N LYS A 58 3.46 10.90 5.26
CA LYS A 58 4.52 11.50 6.11
C LYS A 58 5.66 10.51 6.34
N LEU A 59 5.33 9.26 6.71
CA LEU A 59 6.33 8.22 6.93
C LEU A 59 7.19 7.99 5.68
N ILE A 60 6.57 7.69 4.54
CA ILE A 60 7.30 7.33 3.30
C ILE A 60 8.24 8.44 2.87
N HIS A 61 7.82 9.70 2.96
CA HIS A 61 8.64 10.85 2.59
C HIS A 61 9.73 11.20 3.61
N SER A 62 9.58 10.75 4.87
CA SER A 62 10.58 10.95 5.93
C SER A 62 11.66 9.87 5.98
N LEU A 63 11.44 8.71 5.33
CA LEU A 63 12.39 7.60 5.36
C LEU A 63 13.59 7.87 4.46
N THR A 64 14.77 7.92 5.06
CA THR A 64 16.06 7.99 4.36
C THR A 64 16.73 6.62 4.35
N THR A 65 17.40 6.27 3.25
CA THR A 65 18.17 5.02 3.16
C THR A 65 19.32 5.17 2.18
N ASP A 66 20.45 4.52 2.47
CA ASP A 66 21.60 4.43 1.57
C ASP A 66 21.44 3.37 0.47
N ALA A 67 20.38 2.55 0.56
CA ALA A 67 20.12 1.50 -0.41
C ALA A 67 19.67 2.10 -1.76
N LYS A 68 20.17 1.55 -2.87
CA LYS A 68 19.78 1.97 -4.22
C LYS A 68 18.25 1.92 -4.39
N PRO A 69 17.61 2.97 -4.95
CA PRO A 69 16.18 2.97 -5.20
C PRO A 69 15.73 1.80 -6.08
N ARG A 70 14.56 1.25 -5.76
CA ARG A 70 13.92 0.19 -6.52
C ARG A 70 13.15 0.77 -7.70
N ASN A 71 13.19 0.08 -8.83
CA ASN A 71 12.35 0.39 -9.98
C ASN A 71 11.04 -0.43 -9.90
N ARG A 72 9.90 0.22 -10.15
CA ARG A 72 8.58 -0.43 -10.09
C ARG A 72 8.42 -1.53 -11.14
N GLU A 73 8.88 -1.30 -12.37
CA GLU A 73 8.77 -2.25 -13.48
C GLU A 73 9.57 -3.51 -13.20
N ASP A 74 10.80 -3.36 -12.70
CA ASP A 74 11.65 -4.48 -12.30
C ASP A 74 11.00 -5.32 -11.19
N GLU A 75 10.42 -4.66 -10.18
CA GLU A 75 9.74 -5.38 -9.08
C GLU A 75 8.46 -6.08 -9.56
N ALA A 76 7.74 -5.49 -10.52
CA ALA A 76 6.58 -6.11 -11.14
C ALA A 76 6.96 -7.34 -11.99
N LEU A 77 8.06 -7.26 -12.75
CA LEU A 77 8.61 -8.39 -13.51
C LEU A 77 9.03 -9.53 -12.59
N LYS A 78 9.83 -9.24 -11.55
CA LYS A 78 10.21 -10.23 -10.54
C LYS A 78 8.99 -10.87 -9.87
N ALA A 79 7.92 -10.10 -9.62
CA ALA A 79 6.68 -10.64 -9.06
C ALA A 79 5.98 -11.60 -10.03
N ARG A 80 5.92 -11.25 -11.32
CA ARG A 80 5.35 -12.13 -12.37
C ARG A 80 6.16 -13.42 -12.51
N GLU A 81 7.48 -13.34 -12.56
CA GLU A 81 8.36 -14.51 -12.62
C GLU A 81 8.18 -15.44 -11.41
N ARG A 82 8.10 -14.87 -10.20
CA ARG A 82 7.80 -15.66 -8.99
C ARG A 82 6.44 -16.34 -9.05
N SER A 83 5.44 -15.67 -9.64
CA SER A 83 4.10 -16.25 -9.83
C SER A 83 4.13 -17.40 -10.83
N LEU A 84 4.80 -17.22 -11.97
CA LEU A 84 4.98 -18.27 -12.99
C LEU A 84 5.69 -19.49 -12.41
N LYS A 85 6.78 -19.31 -11.65
CA LYS A 85 7.47 -20.43 -11.00
C LYS A 85 6.62 -21.20 -9.99
N ARG A 86 5.59 -20.56 -9.42
CA ARG A 86 4.75 -21.15 -8.37
C ARG A 86 3.47 -21.79 -8.90
N PHE A 87 2.92 -21.25 -9.98
CA PHE A 87 1.59 -21.62 -10.48
C PHE A 87 1.57 -22.00 -11.97
N GLY A 88 2.69 -21.84 -12.68
CA GLY A 88 2.88 -22.32 -14.04
C GLY A 88 3.38 -23.75 -14.08
#